data_AF-A0A915D6M9-F1
#
_entry.id   AF-A0A915D6M9-F1
#
_cell.length_a   1.000
_cell.length_b   1.000
_cell.length_c   1.000
_cell.angle_alpha   90.00
_cell.angle_beta   90.00
_cell.angle_gamma   90.00
#
_symmetry.space_group_name_H-M   'P 1'
#
loop_
_entity.id
_entity.type
_entity.pdbx_description
1 polymer ?
#
loop_
_entity_poly.entity_id
_entity_poly.type
_entity_poly.pdbx_seq_one_letter_code
_entity_poly.pdbx_strand_id
1 'polypeptide(L)'
;MSTLRSTCLLADTSVLCRIRRCIFCFPCGFSQSEVFIPLVSFCTSYVQLSICCSGSTSPPFELFFVGTFITVFPWAFKTHCLTYWLWFVVAQSVSYEVHIGYDFPFMLHRFIPIYSGAPAHDMHHMRPLSCFQPWLNYLDRIFGYHLSYDQLKRMNKERSERFAKYQDGEENGLKKIN
;
A
#
# COMPACT_ATOMS: atom_id res chain seq x y z
N MET A 1 55.08 41.84 17.45
CA MET A 1 54.51 40.70 18.21
C MET A 1 53.10 41.07 18.64
N SER A 2 52.12 40.18 18.35
CA SER A 2 50.73 40.10 18.88
C SER A 2 49.83 41.36 18.74
N THR A 3 48.55 41.34 18.37
CA THR A 3 47.50 40.32 18.16
C THR A 3 46.29 41.14 17.68
N LEU A 4 45.64 40.80 16.56
CA LEU A 4 44.29 41.29 16.26
C LEU A 4 43.56 40.23 15.43
N ARG A 5 42.50 39.68 16.04
CA ARG A 5 41.58 38.69 15.49
C ARG A 5 40.89 39.26 14.25
N SER A 6 41.03 38.58 13.11
CA SER A 6 40.10 38.69 11.99
C SER A 6 39.21 37.45 11.96
N THR A 7 38.10 37.49 12.71
CA THR A 7 36.94 36.63 12.46
C THR A 7 36.11 37.28 11.33
N CYS A 8 36.59 37.16 10.09
CA CYS A 8 35.80 37.48 8.91
C CYS A 8 35.16 36.20 8.38
N LEU A 9 33.86 36.07 8.65
CA LEU A 9 32.85 35.37 7.86
C LEU A 9 33.37 34.26 6.93
N LEU A 10 33.62 33.08 7.49
CA LEU A 10 33.25 31.84 6.78
C LEU A 10 31.73 31.73 6.87
N ALA A 11 31.03 32.60 6.14
CA ALA A 11 29.63 32.39 5.84
C ALA A 11 29.56 31.10 5.02
N ASP A 12 29.15 30.05 5.72
CA ASP A 12 28.84 28.71 5.27
C ASP A 12 28.43 28.66 3.78
N THR A 13 29.42 28.51 2.90
CA THR A 13 29.19 28.40 1.45
C THR A 13 28.37 27.15 1.14
N SER A 14 28.30 26.21 2.09
CA SER A 14 27.45 25.02 2.03
C SER A 14 25.95 25.36 2.11
N VAL A 15 25.54 26.35 2.92
CA VAL A 15 24.13 26.71 3.14
C VAL A 15 23.61 27.59 2.01
N LEU A 16 24.40 28.56 1.54
CA LEU A 16 24.04 29.40 0.40
C LEU A 16 24.04 28.64 -0.94
N CYS A 17 24.90 27.62 -1.10
CA CYS A 17 24.84 26.71 -2.25
C CYS A 17 23.60 25.80 -2.18
N ARG A 18 23.11 25.47 -0.98
CA ARG A 18 21.88 24.69 -0.76
C ARG A 18 20.61 25.48 -1.10
N ILE A 19 20.57 26.77 -0.75
CA ILE A 19 19.38 27.62 -0.96
C ILE A 19 19.22 28.04 -2.42
N ARG A 20 20.32 28.22 -3.16
CA ARG A 20 20.28 28.66 -4.58
C ARG A 20 19.90 27.55 -5.58
N ARG A 21 19.72 26.30 -5.12
CA ARG A 21 19.24 25.16 -5.91
C ARG A 21 17.73 24.91 -5.85
N CYS A 22 16.98 25.71 -5.09
CA CYS A 22 15.63 25.30 -4.69
C CYS A 22 14.45 25.74 -5.57
N ILE A 23 14.62 26.54 -6.63
CA ILE A 23 13.44 27.15 -7.28
C ILE A 23 13.19 26.71 -8.74
N PHE A 24 14.17 26.26 -9.52
CA PHE A 24 13.90 25.75 -10.89
C PHE A 24 14.83 24.64 -11.42
N CYS A 25 15.67 24.05 -10.57
CA CYS A 25 16.55 22.94 -10.94
C CYS A 25 16.14 21.70 -10.15
N PHE A 26 15.45 20.76 -10.79
CA PHE A 26 15.24 19.40 -10.30
C PHE A 26 16.63 18.79 -10.05
N PRO A 27 17.16 18.73 -8.80
CA PRO A 27 18.58 18.49 -8.65
C PRO A 27 18.80 16.98 -8.59
N CYS A 28 19.54 16.48 -9.57
CA CYS A 28 20.26 15.20 -9.60
C CYS A 28 21.33 15.09 -8.48
N GLY A 29 21.14 15.77 -7.34
CA GLY A 29 22.11 15.88 -6.24
C GLY A 29 21.70 15.15 -4.97
N PHE A 30 20.50 14.55 -4.93
CA PHE A 30 20.11 13.68 -3.82
C PHE A 30 20.63 12.27 -4.07
N SER A 31 21.40 11.75 -3.12
CA SER A 31 21.78 10.34 -3.16
C SER A 31 20.56 9.48 -2.79
N GLN A 32 20.49 8.25 -3.31
CA GLN A 32 19.36 7.34 -3.05
C GLN A 32 19.07 7.18 -1.54
N SER A 33 20.11 7.20 -0.70
CA SER A 33 19.97 7.12 0.75
C SER A 33 19.31 8.34 1.39
N GLU A 34 19.46 9.53 0.81
CA GLU A 34 18.83 10.76 1.33
C GLU A 34 17.32 10.81 1.03
N VAL A 35 16.90 10.13 -0.04
CA VAL A 35 15.48 10.04 -0.43
C VAL A 35 14.78 8.87 0.25
N PHE A 36 15.51 7.81 0.59
CA PHE A 36 14.97 6.58 1.15
C PHE A 36 14.23 6.78 2.49
N ILE A 37 14.89 7.39 3.48
CA ILE A 37 14.33 7.58 4.84
C ILE A 37 13.04 8.41 4.84
N PRO A 38 12.98 9.61 4.23
CA PRO A 38 11.74 10.40 4.23
C PRO A 38 10.62 9.71 3.46
N LEU A 39 10.92 8.96 2.38
CA LEU A 39 9.91 8.23 1.62
C LEU A 39 9.35 7.04 2.38
N VAL A 40 10.17 6.29 3.11
CA VAL A 40 9.69 5.19 3.98
C VAL A 40 8.72 5.75 5.03
N SER A 41 9.09 6.84 5.69
CA SER A 41 8.25 7.48 6.72
C SER A 41 6.93 8.05 6.15
N PHE A 42 7.00 8.65 4.96
CA PHE A 42 5.82 9.10 4.24
C PHE A 42 4.93 7.92 3.83
N CYS A 43 5.51 6.83 3.33
CA CYS A 43 4.80 5.61 2.93
C CYS A 43 4.02 4.99 4.10
N THR A 44 4.68 4.81 5.24
CA THR A 44 4.03 4.22 6.41
C THR A 44 2.88 5.08 6.92
N SER A 45 3.07 6.41 6.93
CA SER A 45 2.04 7.34 7.39
C SER A 45 0.85 7.41 6.42
N TYR A 46 1.12 7.40 5.11
CA TYR A 46 0.11 7.55 4.07
C TYR A 46 -0.70 6.27 3.84
N VAL A 47 -0.05 5.11 3.86
CA VAL A 47 -0.74 3.80 3.81
C VAL A 47 -1.61 3.62 5.05
N GLN A 48 -1.10 3.96 6.23
CA GLN A 48 -1.89 3.91 7.47
C GLN A 48 -3.11 4.83 7.42
N LEU A 49 -2.97 6.02 6.84
CA LEU A 49 -4.09 6.94 6.64
C LEU A 49 -5.14 6.35 5.69
N SER A 50 -4.72 5.76 4.58
CA SER A 50 -5.63 5.12 3.62
C SER A 50 -6.40 3.96 4.25
N ILE A 51 -5.73 3.09 5.01
CA ILE A 51 -6.34 1.97 5.72
C ILE A 51 -7.38 2.50 6.75
N CYS A 52 -7.00 3.53 7.50
CA CYS A 52 -7.87 4.16 8.50
C CYS A 52 -9.14 4.77 7.88
N CYS A 53 -9.00 5.48 6.76
CA CYS A 53 -10.13 6.08 6.04
C CYS A 53 -11.15 5.05 5.54
N SER A 54 -10.73 3.80 5.39
CA SER A 54 -11.54 2.73 4.82
C SER A 54 -12.14 1.81 5.88
N GLY A 55 -11.77 2.01 7.15
CA GLY A 55 -12.26 1.20 8.27
C GLY A 55 -11.78 -0.26 8.25
N SER A 56 -10.95 -0.63 7.28
CA SER A 56 -10.37 -1.96 7.11
C SER A 56 -9.11 -2.07 7.95
N THR A 57 -8.85 -3.24 8.54
CA THR A 57 -7.57 -3.52 9.20
C THR A 57 -6.76 -4.46 8.31
N SER A 58 -5.78 -3.91 7.58
CA SER A 58 -4.85 -4.77 6.83
C SER A 58 -4.00 -5.58 7.82
N PRO A 59 -3.84 -6.90 7.61
CA PRO A 59 -2.96 -7.70 8.43
C PRO A 59 -1.53 -7.12 8.43
N PRO A 60 -0.78 -7.17 9.55
CA PRO A 60 0.58 -6.62 9.63
C PRO A 60 1.52 -7.16 8.54
N PHE A 61 1.27 -8.40 8.12
CA PHE A 61 2.02 -9.08 7.06
C PHE A 61 1.85 -8.37 5.71
N GLU A 62 0.63 -7.96 5.35
CA GLU A 62 0.38 -7.28 4.07
C GLU A 62 1.17 -5.97 3.99
N LEU A 63 1.13 -5.18 5.06
CA LEU A 63 1.87 -3.91 5.16
C LEU A 63 3.39 -4.12 5.08
N PHE A 64 3.91 -5.18 5.71
CA PHE A 64 5.32 -5.51 5.67
C PHE A 64 5.80 -5.85 4.26
N PHE A 65 5.09 -6.74 3.55
CA PHE A 65 5.49 -7.16 2.20
C PHE A 65 5.33 -6.03 1.18
N VAL A 66 4.23 -5.27 1.25
CA VAL A 66 4.01 -4.12 0.36
C VAL A 66 5.06 -3.04 0.62
N GLY A 67 5.29 -2.65 1.87
CA GLY A 67 6.30 -1.66 2.23
C GLY A 67 7.72 -2.06 1.81
N THR A 68 8.06 -3.34 2.00
CA THR A 68 9.35 -3.90 1.57
C THR A 68 9.48 -3.86 0.04
N PHE A 69 8.44 -4.27 -0.69
CA PHE A 69 8.48 -4.28 -2.16
C PHE A 69 8.58 -2.87 -2.76
N ILE A 70 7.85 -1.89 -2.20
CA ILE A 70 7.88 -0.52 -2.70
C ILE A 70 9.27 0.12 -2.50
N THR A 71 9.97 -0.23 -1.42
CA THR A 71 11.20 0.46 -1.00
C THR A 71 12.48 -0.28 -1.39
N VAL A 72 12.54 -1.59 -1.18
CA VAL A 72 13.75 -2.40 -1.40
C VAL A 72 14.01 -2.64 -2.88
N PHE A 73 12.96 -2.83 -3.69
CA PHE A 73 13.11 -3.12 -5.12
C PHE A 73 13.85 -2.00 -5.87
N PRO A 74 13.37 -0.74 -5.90
CA PRO A 74 14.08 0.35 -6.59
C PRO A 74 15.45 0.68 -5.97
N TRP A 75 15.62 0.45 -4.66
CA TRP A 75 16.90 0.59 -3.98
C TRP A 75 17.92 -0.44 -4.47
N ALA A 76 17.54 -1.71 -4.57
CA ALA A 76 18.40 -2.79 -5.02
C ALA A 76 18.89 -2.59 -6.47
N PHE A 77 18.07 -2.00 -7.34
CA PHE A 77 18.43 -1.72 -8.73
C PHE A 77 19.18 -0.40 -8.95
N LYS A 78 19.54 0.35 -7.89
CA LYS A 78 20.28 1.63 -7.97
C LYS A 78 19.69 2.61 -9.01
N THR A 79 18.37 2.66 -9.11
CA THR A 79 17.66 3.50 -10.08
C THR A 79 17.90 5.00 -9.84
N HIS A 80 17.80 5.80 -10.90
CA HIS A 80 17.81 7.26 -10.80
C HIS A 80 16.71 7.76 -9.84
N CYS A 81 16.96 8.88 -9.14
CA CYS A 81 16.05 9.45 -8.16
C CYS A 81 14.64 9.69 -8.74
N LEU A 82 14.55 10.19 -9.98
CA LEU A 82 13.27 10.38 -10.67
C LEU A 82 12.49 9.06 -10.84
N THR A 83 13.17 7.97 -11.18
CA THR A 83 12.55 6.64 -11.32
C THR A 83 12.02 6.15 -9.97
N TYR A 84 12.75 6.39 -8.89
CA TYR A 84 12.31 6.05 -7.53
C TYR A 84 11.04 6.82 -7.17
N TRP A 85 11.00 8.13 -7.44
CA TRP A 85 9.82 8.96 -7.19
C TRP A 85 8.60 8.52 -8.00
N LEU A 86 8.77 8.26 -9.29
CA LEU A 86 7.68 7.80 -10.16
C LEU A 86 7.15 6.43 -9.69
N TRP A 87 8.06 5.51 -9.37
CA TRP A 87 7.69 4.21 -8.79
C TRP A 87 6.88 4.37 -7.51
N PHE A 88 7.35 5.24 -6.61
CA PHE A 88 6.69 5.50 -5.34
C PHE A 88 5.28 6.07 -5.52
N VAL A 89 5.11 7.08 -6.39
CA VAL A 89 3.80 7.66 -6.68
C VAL A 89 2.85 6.60 -7.25
N VAL A 90 3.29 5.83 -8.23
CA VAL A 90 2.45 4.77 -8.84
C VAL A 90 2.06 3.71 -7.81
N ALA A 91 3.02 3.22 -7.03
CA ALA A 91 2.75 2.20 -6.01
C ALA A 91 1.80 2.72 -4.93
N GLN A 92 1.95 3.98 -4.52
CA GLN A 92 1.07 4.60 -3.53
C GLN A 92 -0.34 4.82 -4.08
N SER A 93 -0.49 5.22 -5.36
CA SER A 93 -1.78 5.36 -6.01
C SER A 93 -2.52 4.02 -6.10
N VAL A 94 -1.82 2.94 -6.45
CA VAL A 94 -2.40 1.58 -6.47
C VAL A 94 -2.81 1.16 -5.05
N SER A 95 -1.94 1.36 -4.06
CA SER A 95 -2.25 1.03 -2.66
C SER A 95 -3.46 1.81 -2.14
N TYR A 96 -3.59 3.09 -2.50
CA TYR A 96 -4.73 3.92 -2.12
C TYR A 96 -6.01 3.39 -2.74
N GLU A 97 -6.02 3.16 -4.06
CA GLU A 97 -7.22 2.70 -4.76
C GLU A 97 -7.71 1.34 -4.26
N VAL A 98 -6.83 0.38 -3.95
CA VAL A 98 -7.29 -0.92 -3.46
C VAL A 98 -7.76 -0.88 -2.01
N HIS A 99 -7.27 0.07 -1.20
CA HIS A 99 -7.66 0.18 0.20
C HIS A 99 -8.82 1.12 0.44
N ILE A 100 -9.12 2.08 -0.45
CA ILE A 100 -10.10 3.16 -0.22
C ILE A 100 -11.50 2.65 0.20
N GLY A 101 -11.85 1.40 -0.13
CA GLY A 101 -13.11 0.76 0.31
C GLY A 101 -14.35 1.24 -0.43
N TYR A 102 -14.17 2.07 -1.47
CA TYR A 102 -15.22 2.53 -2.36
C TYR A 102 -14.91 2.11 -3.79
N ASP A 103 -15.93 1.96 -4.62
CA ASP A 103 -15.80 1.66 -6.03
C ASP A 103 -16.47 2.78 -6.85
N PHE A 104 -15.66 3.75 -7.29
CA PHE A 104 -16.13 4.89 -8.08
C PHE A 104 -16.09 4.56 -9.59
N PRO A 105 -17.00 5.15 -10.40
CA PRO A 105 -17.06 4.86 -11.84
C PRO A 105 -15.81 5.28 -12.62
N PHE A 106 -14.98 6.16 -12.05
CA PHE A 106 -13.75 6.68 -12.65
C PHE A 106 -12.47 6.05 -12.07
N MET A 107 -12.59 4.96 -11.31
CA MET A 107 -11.42 4.26 -10.78
C MET A 107 -10.64 3.53 -11.88
N LEU A 108 -9.32 3.42 -11.70
CA LEU A 108 -8.39 2.91 -12.71
C LEU A 108 -8.66 1.43 -13.04
N HIS A 109 -9.07 0.64 -12.05
CA HIS A 109 -9.42 -0.78 -12.24
C HIS A 109 -10.60 -1.02 -13.20
N ARG A 110 -11.42 0.00 -13.48
CA ARG A 110 -12.50 -0.10 -14.47
C ARG A 110 -12.02 0.05 -15.91
N PHE A 111 -10.88 0.72 -16.11
CA PHE A 111 -10.29 0.94 -17.43
C PHE A 111 -9.24 -0.12 -17.80
N ILE A 112 -8.61 -0.73 -16.79
CA ILE A 112 -7.51 -1.67 -16.98
C ILE A 112 -7.96 -3.10 -16.64
N PRO A 113 -8.10 -4.01 -17.63
CA PRO A 113 -8.71 -5.33 -17.42
C PRO A 113 -7.87 -6.29 -16.55
N ILE A 114 -6.56 -6.01 -16.42
CA ILE A 114 -5.63 -6.77 -15.56
C ILE A 114 -5.67 -6.31 -14.09
N TYR A 115 -6.41 -5.23 -13.81
CA TYR A 115 -6.51 -4.62 -12.50
C TYR A 115 -7.93 -4.79 -11.97
N SER A 116 -8.08 -5.37 -10.79
CA SER A 116 -9.38 -5.63 -10.15
C SER A 116 -9.73 -4.68 -9.00
N GLY A 117 -8.81 -3.81 -8.59
CA GLY A 117 -9.08 -2.69 -7.67
C GLY A 117 -9.57 -3.07 -6.28
N ALA A 118 -10.26 -2.14 -5.62
CA ALA A 118 -10.84 -2.32 -4.29
C ALA A 118 -11.78 -3.53 -4.18
N PRO A 119 -12.68 -3.81 -5.15
CA PRO A 119 -13.60 -4.94 -5.02
C PRO A 119 -12.90 -6.29 -4.84
N ALA A 120 -11.79 -6.53 -5.54
CA ALA A 120 -11.03 -7.78 -5.36
C ALA A 120 -10.27 -7.85 -4.04
N HIS A 121 -9.77 -6.71 -3.55
CA HIS A 121 -9.11 -6.63 -2.25
C HIS A 121 -10.11 -6.86 -1.09
N ASP A 122 -11.32 -6.29 -1.18
CA ASP A 122 -12.39 -6.56 -0.22
C ASP A 122 -12.78 -8.04 -0.21
N MET A 123 -12.88 -8.67 -1.39
CA MET A 123 -13.14 -10.11 -1.49
C MET A 123 -12.02 -10.95 -0.87
N HIS A 124 -10.75 -10.51 -0.96
CA HIS A 124 -9.62 -11.15 -0.29
C HIS A 124 -9.78 -11.08 1.25
N HIS A 125 -10.19 -9.95 1.81
CA HIS A 125 -10.46 -9.85 3.25
C HIS A 125 -11.63 -10.73 3.70
N MET A 126 -12.65 -10.90 2.86
CA MET A 126 -13.75 -11.83 3.13
C MET A 126 -13.32 -13.30 3.00
N ARG A 127 -12.37 -13.60 2.10
CA ARG A 127 -11.84 -14.93 1.85
C ARG A 127 -10.33 -14.88 1.52
N PRO A 128 -9.46 -14.99 2.54
CA PRO A 128 -8.02 -14.77 2.39
C PRO A 128 -7.28 -15.71 1.43
N LEU A 129 -7.89 -16.82 1.03
CA LEU A 129 -7.34 -17.79 0.07
C LEU A 129 -7.80 -17.54 -1.38
N SER A 130 -8.20 -16.31 -1.69
CA SER A 130 -8.60 -15.88 -3.04
C SER A 130 -8.17 -14.43 -3.30
N CYS A 131 -8.06 -14.06 -4.57
CA CYS A 131 -7.78 -12.69 -5.02
C CYS A 131 -6.58 -12.01 -4.32
N PHE A 132 -5.42 -12.69 -4.28
CA PHE A 132 -4.25 -12.21 -3.53
C PHE A 132 -3.66 -10.92 -4.09
N GLN A 133 -3.78 -10.69 -5.40
CA GLN A 133 -3.10 -9.60 -6.10
C GLN A 133 -4.14 -8.76 -6.87
N PRO A 134 -4.74 -7.73 -6.25
CA PRO A 134 -5.74 -6.91 -6.92
C PRO A 134 -5.22 -6.24 -8.20
N TRP A 135 -3.94 -5.89 -8.26
CA TRP A 135 -3.25 -5.28 -9.42
C TRP A 135 -2.67 -6.26 -10.46
N LEU A 136 -2.48 -7.54 -10.12
CA LEU A 136 -1.99 -8.57 -11.03
C LEU A 136 -2.99 -9.72 -11.08
N ASN A 137 -4.26 -9.39 -11.38
CA ASN A 137 -5.36 -10.36 -11.30
C ASN A 137 -5.18 -11.57 -12.23
N TYR A 138 -4.35 -11.43 -13.27
CA TYR A 138 -4.07 -12.50 -14.22
C TYR A 138 -3.31 -13.65 -13.55
N LEU A 139 -2.49 -13.38 -12.53
CA LEU A 139 -1.83 -14.42 -11.74
C LEU A 139 -2.88 -15.24 -10.98
N ASP A 140 -3.82 -14.57 -10.32
CA ASP A 140 -4.93 -15.23 -9.64
C ASP A 140 -5.79 -16.04 -10.64
N ARG A 141 -5.96 -15.56 -11.88
CA ARG A 141 -6.66 -16.30 -12.93
C ARG A 141 -5.90 -17.53 -13.41
N ILE A 142 -4.59 -17.42 -13.62
CA ILE A 142 -3.74 -18.55 -14.06
C ILE A 142 -3.70 -19.65 -13.00
N PHE A 143 -3.59 -19.28 -11.73
CA PHE A 143 -3.54 -20.22 -10.62
C PHE A 143 -4.93 -20.66 -10.10
N GLY A 144 -6.01 -20.08 -10.62
CA GLY A 144 -7.38 -20.44 -10.24
C GLY A 144 -7.85 -19.87 -8.89
N TYR A 145 -7.17 -18.86 -8.36
CA TYR A 145 -7.55 -18.14 -7.13
C TYR A 145 -8.42 -16.91 -7.38
N HIS A 146 -8.74 -16.60 -8.64
CA HIS A 146 -9.60 -15.48 -8.99
C HIS A 146 -11.07 -15.78 -8.64
N LEU A 147 -11.70 -14.83 -7.95
CA LEU A 147 -13.10 -14.91 -7.53
C LEU A 147 -13.85 -13.67 -8.01
N SER A 148 -15.05 -13.86 -8.57
CA SER A 148 -16.00 -12.79 -8.88
C SER A 148 -16.95 -12.55 -7.70
N TYR A 149 -17.48 -11.33 -7.59
CA TYR A 149 -18.42 -10.94 -6.55
C TYR A 149 -19.69 -11.82 -6.54
N ASP A 150 -20.21 -12.16 -7.72
CA ASP A 150 -21.37 -13.05 -7.84
C ASP A 150 -21.07 -14.45 -7.32
N GLN A 151 -19.84 -14.94 -7.52
CA GLN A 151 -19.42 -16.23 -6.99
C GLN A 151 -19.31 -16.16 -5.47
N LEU A 152 -18.71 -15.10 -4.92
CA LEU A 152 -18.64 -14.90 -3.46
C LEU A 152 -20.04 -14.87 -2.83
N LYS A 153 -20.98 -14.15 -3.43
CA LYS A 153 -22.37 -14.06 -2.95
C LYS A 153 -23.07 -15.41 -2.96
N ARG A 154 -22.89 -16.21 -4.01
CA ARG A 154 -23.43 -17.59 -4.09
C ARG A 154 -22.86 -18.46 -2.98
N MET A 155 -21.54 -18.43 -2.79
CA MET A 155 -20.86 -19.22 -1.76
C MET A 155 -21.25 -18.83 -0.34
N ASN A 156 -21.43 -17.53 -0.07
CA ASN A 156 -21.91 -17.05 1.22
C ASN A 156 -23.36 -17.49 1.48
N LYS A 157 -24.23 -17.46 0.45
CA LYS A 157 -25.59 -17.99 0.54
C LYS A 157 -25.59 -19.49 0.87
N GLU A 158 -24.85 -20.29 0.12
CA GLU A 158 -24.72 -21.75 0.36
C GLU A 158 -24.16 -22.05 1.77
N ARG A 159 -23.17 -21.29 2.22
CA ARG A 159 -22.63 -21.40 3.59
C ARG A 159 -23.71 -21.09 4.62
N SER A 160 -24.48 -20.02 4.44
CA SER A 160 -25.59 -19.70 5.34
C SER A 160 -26.66 -20.79 5.35
N GLU A 161 -27.05 -21.36 4.21
CA GLU A 161 -28.05 -22.43 4.17
C GLU A 161 -27.56 -23.73 4.82
N ARG A 162 -26.25 -24.01 4.75
CA ARG A 162 -25.64 -25.19 5.38
C ARG A 162 -25.54 -25.05 6.90
N PHE A 163 -25.16 -23.87 7.41
CA PHE A 163 -24.85 -23.65 8.83
C PHE A 163 -25.93 -22.89 9.62
N ALA A 164 -26.82 -22.13 8.96
CA ALA A 164 -27.91 -21.40 9.61
C ALA A 164 -29.15 -22.26 9.85
N LYS A 165 -29.14 -23.54 9.46
CA LYS A 165 -30.14 -24.50 9.93
C LYS A 165 -29.79 -24.91 11.36
N TYR A 166 -30.22 -24.12 12.32
CA TYR A 166 -30.40 -24.59 13.70
C TYR A 166 -31.46 -25.70 13.66
N GLN A 167 -31.10 -26.91 14.06
CA GLN A 167 -32.10 -27.95 14.30
C GLN A 167 -32.64 -27.76 15.72
N ASP A 168 -33.94 -27.45 15.82
CA ASP A 168 -34.63 -27.33 17.09
C ASP A 168 -34.49 -28.64 17.88
N GLY A 169 -33.78 -28.61 19.02
CA GLY A 169 -33.51 -29.78 19.86
C GLY A 169 -32.03 -30.18 20.06
N GLU A 170 -31.07 -29.62 19.31
CA GLU A 170 -29.63 -29.90 19.52
C GLU A 170 -29.07 -29.27 20.82
N GLU A 171 -29.78 -28.32 21.43
CA GLU A 171 -29.43 -27.72 22.72
C GLU A 171 -29.65 -28.64 23.93
N ASN A 172 -30.48 -29.68 23.80
CA ASN A 172 -30.94 -30.52 24.92
C ASN A 172 -29.84 -31.40 25.55
N GLY A 173 -28.64 -31.45 24.97
CA GLY A 173 -27.49 -32.21 25.48
C GLY A 173 -26.22 -31.39 25.73
N LEU A 174 -26.24 -30.08 25.45
CA LEU A 174 -25.07 -29.24 25.63
C LEU A 174 -24.97 -28.79 27.09
N LYS A 175 -23.89 -29.21 27.78
CA LYS A 175 -23.57 -28.71 29.11
C LYS A 175 -23.30 -27.21 29.00
N LYS A 176 -24.17 -26.38 29.58
CA LYS A 176 -23.90 -24.95 29.72
C LYS A 176 -22.57 -24.76 30.45
N ILE A 177 -21.61 -24.18 29.73
CA ILE A 177 -20.35 -23.72 30.29
C ILE A 177 -20.68 -22.38 30.91
N ASN A 178 -20.97 -22.42 32.22
CA ASN A 178 -21.01 -21.24 33.07
C ASN A 178 -19.58 -20.98 33.57
#